data_AF-A0A2E8TCJ8-F1
#
_entry.id   AF-A0A2E8TCJ8-F1
#
_cell.length_a   1.000
_cell.length_b   1.000
_cell.length_c   1.000
_cell.angle_alpha   90.00
_cell.angle_beta   90.00
_cell.angle_gamma   90.00
#
_symmetry.space_group_name_H-M   'P 1'
#
loop_
_entity.id
_entity.type
_entity.pdbx_description
1 polymer ?
#
loop_
_entity_poly.entity_id
_entity_poly.type
_entity_poly.pdbx_seq_one_letter_code
_entity_poly.pdbx_strand_id
1 'polypeptide(L)' 'MVNVNGSSSENLRALVQQLDADRAWLLQQIDEGRWPDLRLDLAALERELGQMLTRVGELEEESGSR' A
#
# COMPACT_ATOMS: atom_id res chain seq x y z
N MET A 1 -24.61 10.78 -14.83
CA MET A 1 -24.75 9.44 -14.21
C MET A 1 -23.40 8.75 -14.33
N VAL A 2 -22.59 8.75 -13.26
CA VAL A 2 -21.38 7.93 -13.19
C VAL A 2 -21.75 6.68 -12.42
N ASN A 3 -21.53 5.52 -13.03
CA ASN A 3 -21.87 4.22 -12.46
C ASN A 3 -20.78 3.85 -11.43
N VAL A 4 -21.03 4.09 -10.13
CA VAL A 4 -20.02 4.09 -9.05
C VAL A 4 -19.54 2.69 -8.65
N ASN A 5 -20.23 1.63 -9.08
CA ASN A 5 -19.92 0.28 -8.56
C ASN A 5 -18.79 -0.42 -9.32
N GLY A 6 -18.56 -0.12 -10.60
CA GLY A 6 -17.43 -0.65 -11.36
C GLY A 6 -16.11 0.10 -11.13
N SER A 7 -16.19 1.40 -10.84
CA SER A 7 -15.00 2.24 -10.62
C SER A 7 -14.36 2.02 -9.25
N SER A 8 -15.12 1.60 -8.24
CA SER A 8 -14.62 1.61 -6.85
C SER A 8 -13.58 0.52 -6.57
N SER A 9 -13.75 -0.70 -7.10
CA SER A 9 -12.74 -1.77 -7.00
C SER A 9 -11.51 -1.47 -7.86
N GLU A 10 -11.70 -0.90 -9.05
CA GLU A 10 -10.57 -0.50 -9.91
C GLU A 10 -9.77 0.67 -9.32
N ASN A 11 -10.45 1.66 -8.76
CA ASN A 11 -9.82 2.75 -8.00
C ASN A 11 -9.11 2.22 -6.75
N LEU A 12 -9.70 1.24 -6.05
CA LEU A 12 -9.07 0.61 -4.90
C LEU A 12 -7.78 -0.12 -5.31
N ARG A 13 -7.80 -0.93 -6.37
CA ARG A 13 -6.59 -1.57 -6.91
C ARG A 13 -5.53 -0.55 -7.29
N ALA A 14 -5.92 0.52 -7.98
CA ALA A 14 -4.99 1.58 -8.38
C ALA A 14 -4.36 2.25 -7.15
N LEU A 15 -5.16 2.51 -6.10
CA LEU A 15 -4.68 3.08 -4.84
C LEU A 15 -3.72 2.12 -4.11
N VAL A 16 -4.05 0.83 -4.06
CA VAL A 16 -3.20 -0.21 -3.46
C VAL A 16 -1.86 -0.31 -4.18
N GLN A 17 -1.87 -0.29 -5.51
CA GLN A 17 -0.64 -0.31 -6.32
C GLN A 17 0.21 0.93 -6.09
N GLN A 18 -0.41 2.11 -6.01
CA GLN A 18 0.31 3.34 -5.72
C GLN A 18 0.93 3.31 -4.31
N LEU A 19 0.19 2.87 -3.30
CA LEU A 19 0.70 2.74 -1.93
C LEU A 19 1.85 1.74 -1.82
N ASP A 20 1.82 0.63 -2.57
CA ASP A 20 2.93 -0.32 -2.58
C ASP A 20 4.19 0.27 -3.24
N ALA A 21 4.03 1.02 -4.32
CA ALA A 21 5.13 1.74 -4.95
C ALA A 21 5.73 2.81 -4.02
N ASP A 22 4.89 3.59 -3.35
CA ASP A 22 5.32 4.61 -2.38
C ASP A 22 6.02 3.98 -1.16
N ARG A 23 5.52 2.84 -0.68
CA ARG A 23 6.16 2.04 0.39
C ARG A 23 7.55 1.56 -0.03
N ALA A 24 7.68 0.99 -1.22
CA ALA A 24 8.96 0.51 -1.74
C ALA A 24 9.96 1.66 -1.92
N TRP A 25 9.49 2.81 -2.41
CA TRP A 25 10.31 4.02 -2.51
C TRP A 25 10.79 4.50 -1.13
N LEU A 26 9.89 4.56 -0.14
CA LEU A 26 10.23 4.95 1.22
C LEU A 26 11.33 4.04 1.81
N LEU A 27 11.19 2.72 1.65
CA LEU A 27 12.19 1.75 2.10
C LEU A 27 13.55 1.98 1.45
N GLN A 28 13.59 2.18 0.13
CA GLN A 28 14.84 2.48 -0.58
C GLN A 28 15.51 3.74 -0.05
N GLN A 29 14.74 4.81 0.19
CA GLN A 29 15.29 6.06 0.73
C GLN A 29 15.87 5.87 2.14
N ILE A 30 15.20 5.07 2.98
CA ILE A 30 15.70 4.71 4.31
C ILE A 30 17.02 3.94 4.20
N ASP A 31 17.12 2.99 3.27
CA ASP A 31 18.32 2.19 3.03
C ASP A 31 19.49 3.04 2.50
N GLU A 32 19.20 4.07 1.69
CA GLU A 32 20.17 5.08 1.24
C GLU A 32 20.64 6.03 2.37
N GLY A 33 20.08 5.90 3.57
CA GLY A 33 20.47 6.69 4.74
C GLY A 33 19.78 8.05 4.85
N ARG A 34 18.66 8.25 4.12
CA ARG A 34 17.84 9.46 4.25
C ARG A 34 17.14 9.48 5.61
N TRP A 35 16.92 10.69 6.14
CA TRP A 35 16.22 10.94 7.42
C TRP A 35 16.72 10.07 8.59
N PRO A 36 18.02 10.14 8.94
CA PRO A 36 18.61 9.29 9.97
C PRO A 36 17.88 9.41 11.33
N ASP A 37 17.40 10.60 11.67
CA ASP A 37 16.69 10.87 12.92
C ASP A 37 15.29 10.21 12.98
N LEU A 38 14.68 9.90 11.83
CA LEU A 38 13.35 9.30 11.72
C LEU A 38 13.40 7.85 11.21
N ARG A 39 14.59 7.26 11.03
CA ARG A 39 14.78 5.95 10.39
C ARG A 39 13.91 4.86 11.02
N LEU A 40 13.88 4.80 12.35
CA LEU A 40 13.12 3.78 13.08
C LEU A 40 11.61 3.96 12.92
N ASP A 41 11.13 5.20 13.02
CA ASP A 41 9.72 5.51 12.87
C ASP A 41 9.23 5.25 11.44
N LEU A 42 10.02 5.65 10.44
CA LEU A 42 9.70 5.40 9.03
C LEU A 42 9.75 3.91 8.69
N ALA A 43 10.67 3.13 9.27
CA ALA A 43 10.71 1.68 9.11
C ALA A 43 9.51 0.98 9.78
N ALA A 44 9.05 1.49 10.93
CA ALA A 44 7.83 0.99 11.56
C ALA A 44 6.59 1.28 10.69
N LEU A 45 6.48 2.50 10.17
CA LEU A 45 5.42 2.89 9.24
C LEU A 45 5.41 2.03 7.97
N GLU A 46 6.56 1.84 7.35
CA GLU A 46 6.73 0.97 6.16
C GLU A 46 6.20 -0.45 6.45
N ARG A 47 6.55 -1.02 7.60
CA ARG A 47 6.07 -2.34 8.02
C ARG A 47 4.57 -2.39 8.25
N GLU A 48 3.98 -1.37 8.86
CA GLU A 48 2.53 -1.27 9.06
C GLU A 48 1.80 -1.19 7.71
N LEU A 49 2.32 -0.38 6.78
CA LEU A 49 1.81 -0.30 5.41
C LEU A 49 1.90 -1.65 4.69
N GLY A 50 3.01 -2.37 4.81
CA GLY A 50 3.17 -3.71 4.25
C GLY A 50 2.10 -4.68 4.75
N GLN A 51 1.85 -4.71 6.06
CA GLN A 51 0.80 -5.56 6.65
C GLN A 51 -0.60 -5.18 6.17
N MET A 52 -0.89 -3.88 6.04
CA MET A 52 -2.17 -3.41 5.53
C MET A 52 -2.38 -3.85 4.07
N LEU A 53 -1.37 -3.68 3.22
CA LEU A 53 -1.44 -4.06 1.80
C LEU A 53 -1.65 -5.57 1.63
N THR A 54 -0.98 -6.40 2.44
CA THR A 54 -1.21 -7.86 2.45
C THR A 54 -2.68 -8.19 2.77
N ARG A 55 -3.25 -7.60 3.82
CA ARG A 55 -4.66 -7.84 4.20
C ARG A 55 -5.64 -7.40 3.10
N VAL A 56 -5.37 -6.29 2.43
CA VAL A 56 -6.22 -5.83 1.33
C VAL A 56 -6.15 -6.79 0.14
N GLY A 57 -4.97 -7.33 -0.18
CA GLY A 57 -4.81 -8.37 -1.20
C GLY A 57 -5.62 -9.63 -0.88
N GLU A 58 -5.53 -10.11 0.36
CA GLU A 58 -6.30 -11.26 0.84
C GLU A 58 -7.82 -11.03 0.71
N LEU A 59 -8.30 -9.82 1.05
CA LEU A 59 -9.72 -9.46 0.93
C LEU A 59 -10.21 -9.40 -0.53
N GLU A 60 -9.40 -8.87 -1.45
CA GLU A 60 -9.73 -8.85 -2.88
C GLU A 60 -9.77 -10.27 -3.48
N GLU A 61 -8.85 -11.16 -3.07
CA GLU A 61 -8.83 -12.57 -3.49
C GLU A 61 -10.05 -13.36 -2.97
N GLU A 62 -10.45 -13.12 -1.72
CA GLU A 62 -11.63 -13.74 -1.11
C GLU A 62 -12.93 -13.22 -1.74
N SER A 63 -12.95 -11.94 -2.15
CA SER A 63 -14.08 -11.30 -2.82
C SER A 63 -14.23 -11.73 -4.29
N GLY A 64 -13.13 -12.07 -4.97
CA GLY A 64 -13.14 -12.59 -6.34
C GLY A 64 -13.40 -14.10 -6.45
N SER A 65 -13.29 -14.84 -5.35
CA SER A 65 -13.57 -16.29 -5.27
C SER A 65 -15.00 -16.64 -4.87
N ARG A 66 -15.89 -15.64 -4.71
CA ARG A 66 -17.33 -15.80 -4.44
C ARG A 66 -18.17 -15.40 -5.63
#